data_AF-Q2KEY5-F1
#
_entry.id   AF-Q2KEY5-F1
#
_cell.length_a   1.000
_cell.length_b   1.000
_cell.length_c   1.000
_cell.angle_alpha   90.00
_cell.angle_beta   90.00
_cell.angle_gamma   90.00
#
_symmetry.space_group_name_H-M   'P 1'
#
loop_
_entity.id
_entity.type
_entity.pdbx_description
1 polymer ?
#
loop_
_entity_poly.entity_id
_entity_poly.type
_entity_poly.pdbx_seq_one_letter_code
_entity_poly.pdbx_strand_id
1 'polypeptide(L)'
;MAAKEPISFIGLGAMGFGMATHLIKEGYSVTGFDVWGPTLDRFKAAGGSAASTPAQAVADKPFCVCMVATAQQAQAVLIDGPDAAVPALPQGAVLMLCSTVPCQYAQALDQQLRDMGRGDILFVDCPVSGGAIRAADGTLSIMAGASDEAIAKGRDILQAMSDPAKLYIVAGGVGAGSNMKMCHQVLAANQILSASEAMGFAAHLGLDLAKARDAILASDGKSWMFENRVPRILHPEHKPVASALTIILKDTSIITSEARRRRFATPMTSAAEQAYFVGLGLGYGPDDDAGMLRVYTQGVGKVGPVQGAAETDEAKVALVLALLEGIHLCSAAETLAFADFVKLDLDQVFELCTNAAGGSRMLDRFGPGILAAFKSGVAAKGWETEAGVYDVTAAADRLQAAVDEAQRLKMPLFLGTQALNLLRTATRSLDGKASAGAVVKIPGFRAGTSSSSLATVPEYLPSHNTAAAMEGFFAIVHLCRIISYLKDWLSGDGCSSDPGDATQPSICGAQGSERDKKQNDPGRSRTCSLLMTEFNRSQTRYHYATGPLKKRLICQTM
;
A
#
# COMPACT_ATOMS: atom_id res chain seq x y z
N MET A 1 -36.59 -21.64 -5.88
CA MET A 1 -35.25 -21.62 -5.26
C MET A 1 -35.42 -21.12 -3.84
N ALA A 2 -34.74 -21.70 -2.85
CA ALA A 2 -34.74 -21.13 -1.51
C ALA A 2 -34.21 -19.68 -1.58
N ALA A 3 -34.77 -18.78 -0.76
CA ALA A 3 -34.31 -17.40 -0.74
C ALA A 3 -32.85 -17.37 -0.27
N LYS A 4 -31.98 -16.66 -1.02
CA LYS A 4 -30.58 -16.45 -0.63
C LYS A 4 -30.54 -15.60 0.65
N GLU A 5 -29.61 -15.92 1.55
CA GLU A 5 -29.46 -15.19 2.81
C GLU A 5 -29.05 -13.73 2.57
N PRO A 6 -29.49 -12.77 3.40
CA PRO A 6 -29.19 -11.37 3.19
C PRO A 6 -27.76 -11.02 3.61
N ILE A 7 -27.14 -10.08 2.90
CA ILE A 7 -25.73 -9.70 3.07
C ILE A 7 -25.62 -8.21 3.42
N SER A 8 -24.73 -7.88 4.35
CA SER A 8 -24.22 -6.52 4.53
C SER A 8 -22.92 -6.33 3.75
N PHE A 9 -22.75 -5.16 3.13
CA PHE A 9 -21.54 -4.81 2.40
C PHE A 9 -21.02 -3.43 2.84
N ILE A 10 -19.88 -3.41 3.53
CA ILE A 10 -19.24 -2.20 4.03
C ILE A 10 -18.07 -1.83 3.10
N GLY A 11 -18.11 -0.62 2.56
CA GLY A 11 -17.13 -0.09 1.60
C GLY A 11 -17.58 -0.30 0.16
N LEU A 12 -18.01 0.77 -0.49
CA LEU A 12 -18.53 0.83 -1.85
C LEU A 12 -17.63 1.66 -2.77
N GLY A 13 -16.31 1.61 -2.51
CA GLY A 13 -15.28 2.10 -3.42
C GLY A 13 -15.19 1.29 -4.71
N ALA A 14 -14.15 1.52 -5.53
CA ALA A 14 -14.05 0.93 -6.87
C ALA A 14 -14.22 -0.60 -6.93
N MET A 15 -13.57 -1.35 -6.02
CA MET A 15 -13.74 -2.81 -5.96
C MET A 15 -15.00 -3.22 -5.21
N GLY A 16 -15.27 -2.62 -4.04
CA GLY A 16 -16.43 -2.97 -3.21
C GLY A 16 -17.77 -2.76 -3.92
N PHE A 17 -17.91 -1.69 -4.71
CA PHE A 17 -19.09 -1.45 -5.53
C PHE A 17 -19.30 -2.56 -6.58
N GLY A 18 -18.23 -2.99 -7.25
CA GLY A 18 -18.27 -4.11 -8.20
C GLY A 18 -18.74 -5.40 -7.53
N MET A 19 -18.11 -5.76 -6.41
CA MET A 19 -18.47 -6.96 -5.63
C MET A 19 -19.92 -6.93 -5.14
N ALA A 20 -20.36 -5.82 -4.54
CA ALA A 20 -21.70 -5.69 -3.99
C ALA A 20 -22.78 -5.76 -5.09
N THR A 21 -22.55 -5.10 -6.22
CA THR A 21 -23.49 -5.16 -7.36
C THR A 21 -23.48 -6.50 -8.07
N HIS A 22 -22.35 -7.22 -8.08
CA HIS A 22 -22.30 -8.59 -8.54
C HIS A 22 -23.18 -9.50 -7.67
N LEU A 23 -23.07 -9.41 -6.33
CA LEU A 23 -23.92 -10.18 -5.42
C LEU A 23 -25.43 -9.91 -5.61
N ILE A 24 -25.81 -8.67 -5.93
CA ILE A 24 -27.21 -8.35 -6.29
C ILE A 24 -27.64 -9.08 -7.56
N LYS A 25 -26.80 -9.11 -8.60
CA LYS A 25 -27.08 -9.84 -9.85
C LYS A 25 -27.23 -11.35 -9.62
N GLU A 26 -26.45 -11.89 -8.69
CA GLU A 26 -26.57 -13.27 -8.23
C GLU A 26 -27.83 -13.54 -7.39
N GLY A 27 -28.65 -12.51 -7.11
CA GLY A 27 -29.93 -12.64 -6.42
C GLY A 27 -29.85 -12.56 -4.89
N TYR A 28 -28.72 -12.10 -4.34
CA TYR A 28 -28.63 -11.78 -2.90
C TYR A 28 -29.31 -10.44 -2.60
N SER A 29 -29.96 -10.34 -1.44
CA SER A 29 -30.40 -9.05 -0.89
C SER A 29 -29.24 -8.38 -0.17
N VAL A 30 -28.72 -7.28 -0.72
CA VAL A 30 -27.51 -6.61 -0.21
C VAL A 30 -27.85 -5.25 0.38
N THR A 31 -27.44 -5.03 1.63
CA THR A 31 -27.49 -3.72 2.30
C THR A 31 -26.08 -3.15 2.40
N GLY A 32 -25.84 -2.02 1.74
CA GLY A 32 -24.53 -1.39 1.62
C GLY A 32 -24.34 -0.22 2.58
N PHE A 33 -23.10 0.00 3.00
CA PHE A 33 -22.66 1.23 3.68
C PHE A 33 -21.34 1.73 3.10
N ASP A 34 -21.21 3.05 2.95
CA ASP A 34 -19.99 3.76 2.61
C ASP A 34 -20.05 5.15 3.26
N VAL A 35 -18.88 5.70 3.59
CA VAL A 35 -18.77 7.04 4.18
C VAL A 35 -19.13 8.15 3.17
N TRP A 36 -19.12 7.83 1.88
CA TRP A 36 -19.42 8.76 0.81
C TRP A 36 -20.87 8.62 0.31
N GLY A 37 -21.68 9.65 0.55
CA GLY A 37 -23.10 9.67 0.19
C GLY A 37 -23.40 9.33 -1.28
N PRO A 38 -22.71 9.94 -2.26
CA PRO A 38 -22.93 9.65 -3.68
C PRO A 38 -22.74 8.18 -4.07
N THR A 39 -21.85 7.43 -3.40
CA THR A 39 -21.72 5.99 -3.66
C THR A 39 -22.92 5.19 -3.16
N LEU A 40 -23.56 5.62 -2.06
CA LEU A 40 -24.80 5.00 -1.57
C LEU A 40 -25.97 5.26 -2.53
N ASP A 41 -26.08 6.47 -3.07
CA ASP A 41 -27.11 6.80 -4.07
C ASP A 41 -26.95 5.96 -5.34
N ARG A 42 -25.72 5.84 -5.83
CA ARG A 42 -25.39 4.97 -6.96
C ARG A 42 -25.69 3.50 -6.66
N PHE A 43 -25.45 3.04 -5.43
CA PHE A 43 -25.71 1.66 -5.03
C PHE A 43 -27.20 1.34 -4.96
N LYS A 44 -28.01 2.26 -4.43
CA LYS A 44 -29.48 2.17 -4.48
C LYS A 44 -30.00 2.07 -5.92
N ALA A 45 -29.45 2.90 -6.82
CA ALA A 45 -29.80 2.85 -8.24
C ALA A 45 -29.42 1.52 -8.92
N ALA A 46 -28.43 0.80 -8.38
CA ALA A 46 -28.02 -0.52 -8.85
C ALA A 46 -28.84 -1.69 -8.23
N GLY A 47 -29.88 -1.39 -7.45
CA GLY A 47 -30.78 -2.38 -6.85
C GLY A 47 -30.43 -2.81 -5.42
N GLY A 48 -29.44 -2.17 -4.80
CA GLY A 48 -29.06 -2.42 -3.40
C GLY A 48 -29.89 -1.59 -2.41
N SER A 49 -29.91 -2.01 -1.16
CA SER A 49 -30.35 -1.17 -0.04
C SER A 49 -29.15 -0.40 0.53
N ALA A 50 -29.37 0.79 1.09
CA ALA A 50 -28.30 1.59 1.70
C ALA A 50 -28.62 1.90 3.17
N ALA A 51 -27.65 1.70 4.06
CA ALA A 51 -27.74 2.08 5.47
C ALA A 51 -27.03 3.42 5.72
N SER A 52 -27.42 4.11 6.79
CA SER A 52 -26.79 5.39 7.19
C SER A 52 -25.62 5.23 8.15
N THR A 53 -25.47 4.07 8.77
CA THR A 53 -24.35 3.70 9.65
C THR A 53 -23.90 2.26 9.43
N PRO A 54 -22.66 1.88 9.83
CA PRO A 54 -22.20 0.50 9.76
C PRO A 54 -23.09 -0.47 10.57
N ALA A 55 -23.47 -0.10 11.79
CA ALA A 55 -24.35 -0.90 12.64
C ALA A 55 -25.70 -1.19 11.97
N GLN A 56 -26.31 -0.18 11.34
CA GLN A 56 -27.56 -0.37 10.60
C GLN A 56 -27.39 -1.28 9.38
N ALA A 57 -26.22 -1.25 8.72
CA ALA A 57 -25.97 -2.08 7.55
C ALA A 57 -25.95 -3.57 7.89
N VAL A 58 -25.37 -3.91 9.05
CA VAL A 58 -25.20 -5.30 9.49
C VAL A 58 -26.33 -5.84 10.34
N ALA A 59 -27.22 -4.98 10.84
CA ALA A 59 -28.37 -5.40 11.64
C ALA A 59 -29.19 -6.48 10.89
N ASP A 60 -29.45 -7.59 11.57
CA ASP A 60 -30.19 -8.76 11.06
C ASP A 60 -29.57 -9.41 9.80
N LYS A 61 -28.28 -9.18 9.51
CA LYS A 61 -27.56 -9.82 8.39
C LYS A 61 -26.61 -10.92 8.90
N PRO A 62 -26.81 -12.19 8.49
CA PRO A 62 -25.91 -13.27 8.88
C PRO A 62 -24.52 -13.16 8.25
N PHE A 63 -24.33 -12.32 7.22
CA PHE A 63 -23.05 -12.11 6.55
C PHE A 63 -22.72 -10.62 6.42
N CYS A 64 -21.46 -10.27 6.68
CA CYS A 64 -20.92 -8.93 6.46
C CYS A 64 -19.61 -9.02 5.68
N VAL A 65 -19.58 -8.39 4.50
CA VAL A 65 -18.37 -8.21 3.70
C VAL A 65 -17.80 -6.81 3.94
N CYS A 66 -16.54 -6.72 4.36
CA CYS A 66 -15.83 -5.46 4.59
C CYS A 66 -14.72 -5.25 3.56
N MET A 67 -14.88 -4.23 2.72
CA MET A 67 -14.01 -3.91 1.60
C MET A 67 -13.62 -2.42 1.60
N VAL A 68 -12.69 -2.07 2.48
CA VAL A 68 -12.13 -0.72 2.63
C VAL A 68 -10.65 -0.69 2.24
N ALA A 69 -10.03 0.49 2.16
CA ALA A 69 -8.68 0.61 1.61
C ALA A 69 -7.58 0.21 2.60
N THR A 70 -7.79 0.43 3.90
CA THR A 70 -6.74 0.31 4.94
C THR A 70 -7.24 -0.40 6.20
N ALA A 71 -6.30 -0.96 6.97
CA ALA A 71 -6.58 -1.55 8.28
C ALA A 71 -7.17 -0.53 9.27
N GLN A 72 -6.76 0.74 9.18
CA GLN A 72 -7.30 1.81 10.02
C GLN A 72 -8.77 2.08 9.72
N GLN A 73 -9.15 2.08 8.44
CA GLN A 73 -10.55 2.19 8.04
C GLN A 73 -11.36 0.97 8.48
N ALA A 74 -10.79 -0.23 8.37
CA ALA A 74 -11.43 -1.46 8.84
C ALA A 74 -11.65 -1.42 10.36
N GLN A 75 -10.64 -1.02 11.13
CA GLN A 75 -10.75 -0.89 12.58
C GLN A 75 -11.83 0.13 12.96
N ALA A 76 -11.82 1.30 12.32
CA ALA A 76 -12.80 2.35 12.59
C ALA A 76 -14.23 1.89 12.27
N VAL A 77 -14.47 1.24 11.14
CA VAL A 77 -15.83 0.86 10.73
C VAL A 77 -16.35 -0.38 11.48
N LEU A 78 -15.45 -1.27 11.90
CA LEU A 78 -15.81 -2.52 12.57
C LEU A 78 -15.88 -2.37 14.09
N ILE A 79 -14.99 -1.62 14.73
CA ILE A 79 -14.80 -1.61 16.19
C ILE A 79 -14.87 -0.20 16.79
N ASP A 80 -13.99 0.71 16.38
CA ASP A 80 -13.69 1.93 17.16
C ASP A 80 -14.64 3.11 16.87
N GLY A 81 -15.27 3.11 15.69
CA GLY A 81 -16.06 4.23 15.19
C GLY A 81 -17.45 4.33 15.81
N PRO A 82 -18.14 5.46 15.60
CA PRO A 82 -19.53 5.60 16.00
C PRO A 82 -20.39 4.59 15.24
N ASP A 83 -21.32 3.94 15.95
CA ASP A 83 -22.22 2.94 15.38
C ASP A 83 -21.45 1.84 14.60
N ALA A 84 -20.34 1.38 15.19
CA ALA A 84 -19.48 0.35 14.62
C ALA A 84 -20.26 -0.94 14.30
N ALA A 85 -19.81 -1.67 13.29
CA ALA A 85 -20.52 -2.83 12.78
C ALA A 85 -20.56 -4.00 13.79
N VAL A 86 -19.43 -4.33 14.43
CA VAL A 86 -19.30 -5.57 15.23
C VAL A 86 -20.32 -5.67 16.36
N PRO A 87 -20.58 -4.64 17.18
CA PRO A 87 -21.61 -4.71 18.23
C PRO A 87 -23.02 -5.04 17.72
N ALA A 88 -23.34 -4.69 16.47
CA ALA A 88 -24.67 -4.88 15.87
C ALA A 88 -24.81 -6.16 15.02
N LEU A 89 -23.71 -6.91 14.81
CA LEU A 89 -23.77 -8.18 14.08
C LEU A 89 -24.63 -9.21 14.82
N PRO A 90 -25.50 -9.97 14.15
CA PRO A 90 -26.25 -11.08 14.75
C PRO A 90 -25.33 -12.14 15.35
N GLN A 91 -25.88 -12.95 16.26
CA GLN A 91 -25.16 -14.07 16.83
C GLN A 91 -24.75 -15.08 15.75
N GLY A 92 -23.48 -15.50 15.75
CA GLY A 92 -22.98 -16.47 14.78
C GLY A 92 -22.79 -15.91 13.37
N ALA A 93 -22.83 -14.59 13.17
CA ALA A 93 -22.65 -13.98 11.86
C ALA A 93 -21.24 -14.24 11.29
N VAL A 94 -21.11 -14.26 9.97
CA VAL A 94 -19.81 -14.35 9.28
C VAL A 94 -19.33 -12.96 8.91
N LEU A 95 -18.13 -12.60 9.36
CA LEU A 95 -17.45 -11.36 8.99
C LEU A 95 -16.32 -11.67 8.02
N MET A 96 -16.40 -11.16 6.80
CA MET A 96 -15.41 -11.32 5.74
C MET A 96 -14.61 -10.04 5.55
N LEU A 97 -13.32 -10.05 5.89
CA LEU A 97 -12.43 -8.92 5.63
C LEU A 97 -11.71 -9.13 4.29
N CYS A 98 -12.17 -8.42 3.27
CA CYS A 98 -11.63 -8.52 1.90
C CYS A 98 -10.51 -7.51 1.59
N SER A 99 -10.19 -6.67 2.57
CA SER A 99 -9.21 -5.59 2.45
C SER A 99 -7.77 -6.15 2.50
N THR A 100 -6.84 -5.56 1.74
CA THR A 100 -5.42 -5.88 1.93
C THR A 100 -4.90 -5.15 3.16
N VAL A 101 -4.61 -5.92 4.22
CA VAL A 101 -4.20 -5.48 5.55
C VAL A 101 -2.99 -6.28 6.03
N PRO A 102 -2.25 -5.82 7.06
CA PRO A 102 -1.25 -6.65 7.73
C PRO A 102 -1.88 -7.90 8.36
N CYS A 103 -1.21 -9.05 8.28
CA CYS A 103 -1.70 -10.27 8.93
C CYS A 103 -1.87 -10.13 10.44
N GLN A 104 -1.01 -9.33 11.09
CA GLN A 104 -1.12 -9.03 12.51
C GLN A 104 -2.41 -8.28 12.84
N TYR A 105 -2.87 -7.40 11.94
CA TYR A 105 -4.14 -6.71 12.13
C TYR A 105 -5.32 -7.69 12.12
N ALA A 106 -5.37 -8.61 11.14
CA ALA A 106 -6.41 -9.62 11.08
C ALA A 106 -6.41 -10.51 12.34
N GLN A 107 -5.24 -10.94 12.81
CA GLN A 107 -5.10 -11.72 14.04
C GLN A 107 -5.51 -10.93 15.29
N ALA A 108 -5.15 -9.65 15.38
CA ALA A 108 -5.53 -8.79 16.48
C ALA A 108 -7.03 -8.50 16.49
N LEU A 109 -7.66 -8.35 15.32
CA LEU A 109 -9.10 -8.19 15.20
C LEU A 109 -9.82 -9.44 15.71
N ASP A 110 -9.38 -10.63 15.31
CA ASP A 110 -9.92 -11.91 15.78
C ASP A 110 -9.83 -12.07 17.32
N GLN A 111 -8.70 -11.64 17.91
CA GLN A 111 -8.56 -11.61 19.37
C GLN A 111 -9.51 -10.58 20.01
N GLN A 112 -9.61 -9.38 19.45
CA GLN A 112 -10.52 -8.34 19.95
C GLN A 112 -11.98 -8.79 19.93
N LEU A 113 -12.42 -9.52 18.89
CA LEU A 113 -13.77 -10.10 18.85
C LEU A 113 -14.03 -10.99 20.06
N ARG A 114 -13.07 -11.84 20.46
CA ARG A 114 -13.20 -12.70 21.65
C ARG A 114 -13.21 -11.88 22.94
N ASP A 115 -12.32 -10.90 23.06
CA ASP A 115 -12.20 -10.05 24.24
C ASP A 115 -13.47 -9.21 24.48
N MET A 116 -14.20 -8.86 23.40
CA MET A 116 -15.49 -8.18 23.45
C MET A 116 -16.68 -9.12 23.72
N GLY A 117 -16.44 -10.41 23.97
CA GLY A 117 -17.50 -11.42 24.13
C GLY A 117 -18.20 -11.79 22.83
N ARG A 118 -17.63 -11.44 21.67
CA ARG A 118 -18.12 -11.73 20.31
C ARG A 118 -17.34 -12.87 19.64
N GLY A 119 -16.85 -13.83 20.43
CA GLY A 119 -16.20 -15.04 19.91
C GLY A 119 -17.14 -15.94 19.10
N ASP A 120 -18.45 -15.62 19.06
CA ASP A 120 -19.45 -16.25 18.20
C ASP A 120 -19.34 -15.82 16.73
N ILE A 121 -18.72 -14.68 16.43
CA ILE A 121 -18.56 -14.21 15.05
C ILE A 121 -17.55 -15.11 14.33
N LEU A 122 -17.98 -15.66 13.20
CA LEU A 122 -17.13 -16.45 12.32
C LEU A 122 -16.32 -15.52 11.41
N PHE A 123 -15.10 -15.21 11.81
CA PHE A 123 -14.24 -14.29 11.08
C PHE A 123 -13.45 -14.97 9.96
N VAL A 124 -13.47 -14.38 8.77
CA VAL A 124 -12.73 -14.82 7.59
C VAL A 124 -11.83 -13.69 7.10
N ASP A 125 -10.51 -13.90 7.20
CA ASP A 125 -9.49 -13.05 6.56
C ASP A 125 -9.36 -13.47 5.08
N CYS A 126 -10.00 -12.73 4.18
CA CYS A 126 -10.15 -13.09 2.77
C CYS A 126 -9.82 -11.96 1.79
N PRO A 127 -8.59 -11.39 1.82
CA PRO A 127 -8.18 -10.39 0.85
C PRO A 127 -8.33 -10.88 -0.59
N VAL A 128 -8.47 -9.92 -1.50
CA VAL A 128 -8.80 -10.20 -2.91
C VAL A 128 -7.79 -9.63 -3.90
N SER A 129 -7.82 -10.15 -5.13
CA SER A 129 -7.01 -9.68 -6.27
C SER A 129 -7.82 -9.80 -7.57
N GLY A 130 -7.64 -8.84 -8.50
CA GLY A 130 -8.31 -8.86 -9.81
C GLY A 130 -8.82 -7.51 -10.32
N GLY A 131 -8.89 -6.50 -9.46
CA GLY A 131 -9.33 -5.15 -9.83
C GLY A 131 -10.85 -5.03 -9.97
N ALA A 132 -11.31 -3.80 -10.25
CA ALA A 132 -12.74 -3.47 -10.28
C ALA A 132 -13.55 -4.23 -11.34
N ILE A 133 -12.92 -4.61 -12.46
CA ILE A 133 -13.59 -5.38 -13.53
C ILE A 133 -13.92 -6.79 -13.02
N ARG A 134 -12.91 -7.55 -12.55
CA ARG A 134 -13.14 -8.90 -12.01
C ARG A 134 -14.02 -8.90 -10.76
N ALA A 135 -14.01 -7.82 -9.99
CA ALA A 135 -14.96 -7.61 -8.90
C ALA A 135 -16.42 -7.52 -9.38
N ALA A 136 -16.69 -6.76 -10.45
CA ALA A 136 -18.03 -6.64 -11.04
C ALA A 136 -18.51 -7.94 -11.73
N ASP A 137 -17.56 -8.74 -12.20
CA ASP A 137 -17.81 -10.02 -12.88
C ASP A 137 -17.87 -11.21 -11.92
N GLY A 138 -17.56 -11.03 -10.62
CA GLY A 138 -17.53 -12.12 -9.64
C GLY A 138 -16.40 -13.11 -9.88
N THR A 139 -15.32 -12.70 -10.53
CA THR A 139 -14.21 -13.57 -10.93
C THR A 139 -12.92 -13.24 -10.19
N LEU A 140 -12.99 -12.72 -8.96
CA LEU A 140 -11.81 -12.37 -8.19
C LEU A 140 -11.00 -13.60 -7.82
N SER A 141 -9.70 -13.39 -7.59
CA SER A 141 -8.90 -14.32 -6.80
C SER A 141 -9.08 -13.96 -5.33
N ILE A 142 -9.52 -14.90 -4.50
CA ILE A 142 -9.76 -14.69 -3.07
C ILE A 142 -8.82 -15.61 -2.29
N MET A 143 -8.13 -15.05 -1.30
CA MET A 143 -7.16 -15.78 -0.44
C MET A 143 -7.73 -15.83 0.98
N ALA A 144 -8.44 -16.90 1.32
CA ALA A 144 -9.20 -17.01 2.57
C ALA A 144 -8.47 -17.86 3.63
N GLY A 145 -8.15 -17.26 4.77
CA GLY A 145 -7.66 -17.93 5.97
C GLY A 145 -8.62 -17.75 7.14
N ALA A 146 -9.15 -18.85 7.68
CA ALA A 146 -10.10 -18.85 8.79
C ALA A 146 -10.19 -20.23 9.46
N SER A 147 -11.08 -20.41 10.44
CA SER A 147 -11.47 -21.74 10.91
C SER A 147 -12.29 -22.48 9.86
N ASP A 148 -12.28 -23.82 9.90
CA ASP A 148 -13.08 -24.65 8.98
C ASP A 148 -14.58 -24.33 9.05
N GLU A 149 -15.08 -24.01 10.25
CA GLU A 149 -16.46 -23.59 10.48
C GLU A 149 -16.79 -22.28 9.75
N ALA A 150 -15.91 -21.27 9.87
CA ALA A 150 -16.09 -19.99 9.20
C ALA A 150 -16.03 -20.12 7.68
N ILE A 151 -15.09 -20.92 7.16
CA ILE A 151 -14.99 -21.24 5.73
C ILE A 151 -16.24 -21.98 5.26
N ALA A 152 -16.72 -22.98 6.01
CA ALA A 152 -17.89 -23.75 5.65
C ALA A 152 -19.15 -22.88 5.57
N LYS A 153 -19.39 -22.02 6.57
CA LYS A 153 -20.54 -21.12 6.59
C LYS A 153 -20.44 -20.02 5.53
N GLY A 154 -19.25 -19.48 5.29
CA GLY A 154 -19.02 -18.40 4.33
C GLY A 154 -18.84 -18.85 2.86
N ARG A 155 -18.80 -20.17 2.60
CA ARG A 155 -18.35 -20.72 1.31
C ARG A 155 -19.12 -20.19 0.11
N ASP A 156 -20.45 -20.14 0.19
CA ASP A 156 -21.30 -19.75 -0.94
C ASP A 156 -21.09 -18.30 -1.36
N ILE A 157 -20.82 -17.41 -0.41
CA ILE A 157 -20.54 -15.98 -0.69
C ILE A 157 -19.12 -15.81 -1.21
N LEU A 158 -18.14 -16.53 -0.64
CA LEU A 158 -16.77 -16.54 -1.16
C LEU A 158 -16.76 -17.01 -2.62
N GLN A 159 -17.46 -18.10 -2.93
CA GLN A 159 -17.60 -18.63 -4.29
C GLN A 159 -18.32 -17.67 -5.23
N ALA A 160 -19.39 -17.01 -4.78
CA ALA A 160 -20.12 -16.03 -5.58
C ALA A 160 -19.27 -14.79 -5.94
N MET A 161 -18.21 -14.49 -5.20
CA MET A 161 -17.33 -13.35 -5.49
C MET A 161 -16.04 -13.75 -6.23
N SER A 162 -15.80 -15.05 -6.41
CA SER A 162 -14.53 -15.58 -6.92
C SER A 162 -14.69 -16.37 -8.20
N ASP A 163 -13.65 -16.36 -9.02
CA ASP A 163 -13.48 -17.39 -10.05
C ASP A 163 -13.38 -18.76 -9.35
N PRO A 164 -14.12 -19.81 -9.77
CA PRO A 164 -14.11 -21.11 -9.11
C PRO A 164 -12.73 -21.75 -8.95
N ALA A 165 -11.81 -21.47 -9.89
CA ALA A 165 -10.43 -21.95 -9.83
C ALA A 165 -9.50 -21.04 -9.01
N LYS A 166 -10.00 -19.93 -8.47
CA LYS A 166 -9.20 -18.89 -7.79
C LYS A 166 -9.74 -18.54 -6.40
N LEU A 167 -10.53 -19.42 -5.81
CA LEU A 167 -10.81 -19.42 -4.38
C LEU A 167 -9.74 -20.25 -3.66
N TYR A 168 -8.73 -19.57 -3.13
CA TYR A 168 -7.62 -20.17 -2.39
C TYR A 168 -7.98 -20.22 -0.90
N ILE A 169 -8.21 -21.43 -0.38
CA ILE A 169 -8.29 -21.65 1.06
C ILE A 169 -6.87 -21.84 1.57
N VAL A 170 -6.40 -20.91 2.41
CA VAL A 170 -5.02 -20.83 2.84
C VAL A 170 -4.89 -21.42 4.24
N ALA A 171 -4.07 -22.47 4.37
CA ALA A 171 -3.82 -23.10 5.66
C ALA A 171 -3.12 -22.13 6.63
N GLY A 172 -3.45 -22.24 7.93
CA GLY A 172 -2.88 -21.41 8.99
C GLY A 172 -3.88 -20.49 9.70
N GLY A 173 -5.16 -20.53 9.30
CA GLY A 173 -6.23 -19.77 9.95
C GLY A 173 -6.17 -18.26 9.66
N VAL A 174 -6.69 -17.45 10.59
CA VAL A 174 -6.72 -15.99 10.44
C VAL A 174 -5.30 -15.41 10.30
N GLY A 175 -5.11 -14.55 9.31
CA GLY A 175 -3.83 -13.96 8.94
C GLY A 175 -3.11 -14.71 7.82
N ALA A 176 -3.49 -15.96 7.51
CA ALA A 176 -2.91 -16.72 6.40
C ALA A 176 -3.31 -16.13 5.04
N GLY A 177 -4.56 -15.72 4.87
CA GLY A 177 -5.05 -15.03 3.67
C GLY A 177 -4.29 -13.72 3.44
N SER A 178 -4.14 -12.91 4.49
CA SER A 178 -3.33 -11.68 4.49
C SER A 178 -1.86 -11.94 4.16
N ASN A 179 -1.24 -13.00 4.68
CA ASN A 179 0.14 -13.36 4.31
C ASN A 179 0.27 -13.76 2.84
N MET A 180 -0.69 -14.54 2.32
CA MET A 180 -0.69 -14.93 0.91
C MET A 180 -0.84 -13.71 0.00
N LYS A 181 -1.76 -12.79 0.34
CA LYS A 181 -1.90 -11.53 -0.38
C LYS A 181 -0.65 -10.66 -0.30
N MET A 182 -0.01 -10.57 0.86
CA MET A 182 1.23 -9.81 1.03
C MET A 182 2.34 -10.33 0.12
N CYS A 183 2.54 -11.66 0.05
CA CYS A 183 3.53 -12.27 -0.84
C CYS A 183 3.19 -12.01 -2.32
N HIS A 184 1.92 -12.12 -2.69
CA HIS A 184 1.42 -11.76 -4.03
C HIS A 184 1.72 -10.30 -4.39
N GLN A 185 1.57 -9.37 -3.44
CA GLN A 185 1.81 -7.95 -3.66
C GLN A 185 3.29 -7.58 -3.82
N VAL A 186 4.25 -8.43 -3.44
CA VAL A 186 5.69 -8.20 -3.75
C VAL A 186 5.90 -8.05 -5.26
N LEU A 187 5.32 -8.95 -6.04
CA LEU A 187 5.42 -8.91 -7.50
C LEU A 187 4.68 -7.70 -8.06
N ALA A 188 3.49 -7.39 -7.54
CA ALA A 188 2.75 -6.21 -7.95
C ALA A 188 3.55 -4.91 -7.72
N ALA A 189 4.09 -4.74 -6.51
CA ALA A 189 4.87 -3.56 -6.13
C ALA A 189 6.10 -3.36 -7.01
N ASN A 190 6.85 -4.44 -7.27
CA ASN A 190 8.06 -4.35 -8.08
C ASN A 190 7.74 -4.20 -9.58
N GLN A 191 6.75 -4.91 -10.11
CA GLN A 191 6.45 -4.92 -11.54
C GLN A 191 5.70 -3.66 -12.02
N ILE A 192 4.89 -3.01 -11.17
CA ILE A 192 4.29 -1.70 -11.49
C ILE A 192 5.40 -0.65 -11.67
N LEU A 193 6.34 -0.60 -10.73
CA LEU A 193 7.46 0.33 -10.81
C LEU A 193 8.42 -0.03 -11.94
N SER A 194 8.70 -1.32 -12.18
CA SER A 194 9.57 -1.76 -13.27
C SER A 194 9.02 -1.37 -14.64
N ALA A 195 7.69 -1.35 -14.84
CA ALA A 195 7.08 -0.85 -16.05
C ALA A 195 7.36 0.65 -16.25
N SER A 196 7.28 1.45 -15.19
CA SER A 196 7.63 2.88 -15.24
C SER A 196 9.13 3.10 -15.49
N GLU A 197 9.98 2.32 -14.82
CA GLU A 197 11.44 2.39 -14.98
C GLU A 197 11.87 1.99 -16.40
N ALA A 198 11.34 0.90 -16.94
CA ALA A 198 11.65 0.43 -18.28
C ALA A 198 11.16 1.39 -19.37
N MET A 199 9.95 1.94 -19.25
CA MET A 199 9.43 2.91 -20.21
C MET A 199 10.15 4.26 -20.09
N GLY A 200 10.58 4.65 -18.89
CA GLY A 200 11.47 5.79 -18.68
C GLY A 200 12.81 5.55 -19.38
N PHE A 201 13.38 4.35 -19.25
CA PHE A 201 14.65 4.02 -19.88
C PHE A 201 14.56 4.01 -21.40
N ALA A 202 13.49 3.43 -21.96
CA ALA A 202 13.21 3.51 -23.38
C ALA A 202 13.11 4.97 -23.88
N ALA A 203 12.48 5.86 -23.10
CA ALA A 203 12.40 7.28 -23.44
C ALA A 203 13.78 7.96 -23.43
N HIS A 204 14.63 7.68 -22.43
CA HIS A 204 16.01 8.22 -22.36
C HIS A 204 16.91 7.68 -23.48
N LEU A 205 16.68 6.46 -23.96
CA LEU A 205 17.38 5.86 -25.11
C LEU A 205 16.88 6.42 -26.47
N GLY A 206 15.80 7.21 -26.46
CA GLY A 206 15.18 7.78 -27.66
C GLY A 206 14.39 6.75 -28.48
N LEU A 207 13.93 5.67 -27.86
CA LEU A 207 13.08 4.67 -28.50
C LEU A 207 11.64 5.17 -28.66
N ASP A 208 10.97 4.72 -29.72
CA ASP A 208 9.51 4.83 -29.82
C ASP A 208 8.86 3.94 -28.74
N LEU A 209 8.09 4.54 -27.84
CA LEU A 209 7.54 3.85 -26.68
C LEU A 209 6.48 2.79 -27.06
N ALA A 210 5.75 2.98 -28.16
CA ALA A 210 4.77 1.97 -28.61
C ALA A 210 5.48 0.73 -29.17
N LYS A 211 6.54 0.92 -29.97
CA LYS A 211 7.38 -0.17 -30.47
C LYS A 211 8.13 -0.87 -29.34
N ALA A 212 8.68 -0.12 -28.38
CA ALA A 212 9.34 -0.68 -27.21
C ALA A 212 8.37 -1.54 -26.37
N ARG A 213 7.14 -1.07 -26.15
CA ARG A 213 6.07 -1.86 -25.53
C ARG A 213 5.87 -3.18 -26.28
N ASP A 214 5.71 -3.14 -27.60
CA ASP A 214 5.42 -4.35 -28.38
C ASP A 214 6.58 -5.36 -28.33
N ALA A 215 7.83 -4.87 -28.38
CA ALA A 215 9.01 -5.71 -28.21
C ALA A 215 9.06 -6.36 -26.81
N ILE A 216 8.76 -5.60 -25.75
CA ILE A 216 8.72 -6.12 -24.38
C ILE A 216 7.64 -7.19 -24.22
N LEU A 217 6.43 -6.94 -24.74
CA LEU A 217 5.31 -7.90 -24.66
C LEU A 217 5.60 -9.23 -25.38
N ALA A 218 6.45 -9.19 -26.42
CA ALA A 218 6.89 -10.37 -27.17
C ALA A 218 8.09 -11.10 -26.53
N SER A 219 8.64 -10.60 -25.42
CA SER A 219 9.90 -11.08 -24.82
C SER A 219 9.73 -11.67 -23.41
N ASP A 220 10.83 -12.13 -22.82
CA ASP A 220 10.89 -12.54 -21.40
C ASP A 220 10.76 -11.35 -20.42
N GLY A 221 10.86 -10.11 -20.91
CA GLY A 221 10.59 -8.89 -20.14
C GLY A 221 9.11 -8.66 -19.83
N LYS A 222 8.18 -9.43 -20.41
CA LYS A 222 6.74 -9.29 -20.19
C LYS A 222 6.32 -9.61 -18.74
N SER A 223 5.47 -8.75 -18.18
CA SER A 223 4.69 -9.00 -16.96
C SER A 223 3.23 -8.56 -17.12
N TRP A 224 2.35 -9.12 -16.29
CA TRP A 224 0.94 -8.74 -16.24
C TRP A 224 0.77 -7.25 -15.91
N MET A 225 1.58 -6.73 -14.98
CA MET A 225 1.55 -5.31 -14.62
C MET A 225 2.02 -4.42 -15.77
N PHE A 226 3.02 -4.84 -16.55
CA PHE A 226 3.43 -4.10 -17.75
C PHE A 226 2.29 -4.01 -18.76
N GLU A 227 1.65 -5.14 -19.09
CA GLU A 227 0.46 -5.17 -19.96
C GLU A 227 -0.67 -4.26 -19.47
N ASN A 228 -0.87 -4.23 -18.16
CA ASN A 228 -1.97 -3.48 -17.57
C ASN A 228 -1.68 -1.97 -17.44
N ARG A 229 -0.45 -1.56 -17.12
CA ARG A 229 -0.08 -0.17 -16.83
C ARG A 229 0.36 0.62 -18.06
N VAL A 230 1.11 -0.01 -18.97
CA VAL A 230 1.68 0.71 -20.12
C VAL A 230 0.64 1.37 -21.02
N PRO A 231 -0.56 0.82 -21.26
CA PRO A 231 -1.62 1.56 -21.96
C PRO A 231 -1.95 2.91 -21.30
N ARG A 232 -1.96 2.98 -19.96
CA ARG A 232 -2.18 4.23 -19.21
C ARG A 232 -0.94 5.11 -19.12
N ILE A 233 0.26 4.55 -19.27
CA ILE A 233 1.50 5.32 -19.45
C ILE A 233 1.47 6.06 -20.79
N LEU A 234 1.05 5.39 -21.87
CA LEU A 234 0.98 5.96 -23.22
C LEU A 234 -0.22 6.91 -23.40
N HIS A 235 -1.27 6.72 -22.61
CA HIS A 235 -2.50 7.52 -22.61
C HIS A 235 -2.85 8.03 -21.19
N PRO A 236 -2.07 8.97 -20.64
CA PRO A 236 -2.21 9.44 -19.26
C PRO A 236 -3.52 10.18 -18.97
N GLU A 237 -4.25 10.58 -20.01
CA GLU A 237 -5.60 11.13 -19.96
C GLU A 237 -6.67 10.10 -19.56
N HIS A 238 -6.34 8.81 -19.51
CA HIS A 238 -7.29 7.76 -19.16
C HIS A 238 -7.88 7.97 -17.77
N LYS A 239 -9.21 8.12 -17.71
CA LYS A 239 -10.02 8.23 -16.49
C LYS A 239 -11.11 7.15 -16.52
N PRO A 240 -11.56 6.64 -15.36
CA PRO A 240 -11.11 6.98 -14.00
C PRO A 240 -9.73 6.40 -13.65
N VAL A 241 -9.14 6.86 -12.55
CA VAL A 241 -7.93 6.26 -11.95
C VAL A 241 -8.24 4.79 -11.63
N ALA A 242 -7.43 3.88 -12.17
CA ALA A 242 -7.63 2.45 -11.97
C ALA A 242 -7.04 2.00 -10.63
N SER A 243 -5.88 2.56 -10.25
CA SER A 243 -5.20 2.29 -8.99
C SER A 243 -4.32 3.49 -8.64
N ALA A 244 -4.59 4.15 -7.51
CA ALA A 244 -3.81 5.31 -7.10
C ALA A 244 -2.42 4.90 -6.58
N LEU A 245 -1.43 5.78 -6.71
CA LEU A 245 -0.09 5.59 -6.13
C LEU A 245 -0.15 5.25 -4.64
N THR A 246 -1.02 5.92 -3.89
CA THR A 246 -1.21 5.67 -2.45
C THR A 246 -1.70 4.25 -2.13
N ILE A 247 -2.40 3.58 -3.06
CA ILE A 247 -2.86 2.19 -2.87
C ILE A 247 -1.68 1.23 -2.95
N ILE A 248 -0.87 1.31 -4.01
CA ILE A 248 0.29 0.42 -4.14
C ILE A 248 1.37 0.74 -3.11
N LEU A 249 1.56 2.02 -2.76
CA LEU A 249 2.47 2.40 -1.67
C LEU A 249 2.02 1.78 -0.34
N LYS A 250 0.71 1.84 -0.02
CA LYS A 250 0.16 1.20 1.19
C LYS A 250 0.45 -0.31 1.21
N ASP A 251 0.22 -1.02 0.11
CA ASP A 251 0.52 -2.46 0.04
C ASP A 251 2.02 -2.75 0.16
N THR A 252 2.86 -1.91 -0.47
CA THR A 252 4.32 -2.00 -0.39
C THR A 252 4.80 -1.79 1.05
N SER A 253 4.23 -0.82 1.78
CA SER A 253 4.54 -0.58 3.19
C SER A 253 4.07 -1.70 4.12
N ILE A 254 2.99 -2.42 3.79
CA ILE A 254 2.58 -3.63 4.53
C ILE A 254 3.69 -4.69 4.41
N ILE A 255 4.18 -4.94 3.19
CA ILE A 255 5.25 -5.91 2.94
C ILE A 255 6.51 -5.55 3.72
N THR A 256 7.03 -4.33 3.57
CA THR A 256 8.30 -3.95 4.20
C THR A 256 8.19 -3.83 5.71
N SER A 257 7.02 -3.48 6.24
CA SER A 257 6.80 -3.42 7.69
C SER A 257 6.74 -4.82 8.31
N GLU A 258 6.01 -5.76 7.69
CA GLU A 258 5.96 -7.15 8.16
C GLU A 258 7.31 -7.86 8.03
N ALA A 259 8.02 -7.64 6.92
CA ALA A 259 9.36 -8.17 6.73
C ALA A 259 10.31 -7.66 7.83
N ARG A 260 10.34 -6.35 8.11
CA ARG A 260 11.12 -5.75 9.21
C ARG A 260 10.75 -6.33 10.57
N ARG A 261 9.45 -6.44 10.87
CA ARG A 261 8.94 -7.01 12.13
C ARG A 261 9.43 -8.44 12.35
N ARG A 262 9.46 -9.24 11.29
CA ARG A 262 9.89 -10.64 11.32
C ARG A 262 11.37 -10.84 11.02
N ARG A 263 12.14 -9.76 10.83
CA ARG A 263 13.58 -9.77 10.49
C ARG A 263 13.90 -10.51 9.19
N PHE A 264 12.99 -10.44 8.23
CA PHE A 264 13.19 -10.91 6.86
C PHE A 264 13.58 -9.74 5.95
N ALA A 265 14.48 -9.97 5.00
CA ALA A 265 14.94 -8.92 4.08
C ALA A 265 14.10 -8.90 2.80
N THR A 266 13.57 -7.73 2.43
CA THR A 266 12.88 -7.49 1.15
C THR A 266 13.59 -6.41 0.31
N PRO A 267 14.84 -6.64 -0.11
CA PRO A 267 15.66 -5.67 -0.84
C PRO A 267 14.97 -5.03 -2.06
N MET A 268 14.31 -5.81 -2.91
CA MET A 268 13.64 -5.29 -4.11
C MET A 268 12.45 -4.42 -3.71
N THR A 269 11.57 -4.95 -2.85
CA THR A 269 10.38 -4.20 -2.41
C THR A 269 10.74 -2.96 -1.60
N SER A 270 11.82 -2.99 -0.83
CA SER A 270 12.33 -1.83 -0.09
C SER A 270 12.79 -0.71 -1.04
N ALA A 271 13.47 -1.07 -2.13
CA ALA A 271 13.84 -0.10 -3.18
C ALA A 271 12.59 0.46 -3.88
N ALA A 272 11.59 -0.38 -4.17
CA ALA A 272 10.32 0.06 -4.72
C ALA A 272 9.60 1.06 -3.80
N GLU A 273 9.56 0.77 -2.50
CA GLU A 273 8.93 1.66 -1.49
C GLU A 273 9.56 3.05 -1.50
N GLN A 274 10.90 3.14 -1.56
CA GLN A 274 11.58 4.44 -1.62
C GLN A 274 11.21 5.22 -2.89
N ALA A 275 11.13 4.56 -4.05
CA ALA A 275 10.70 5.22 -5.29
C ALA A 275 9.25 5.71 -5.19
N TYR A 276 8.34 4.91 -4.61
CA TYR A 276 6.97 5.34 -4.37
C TYR A 276 6.88 6.53 -3.41
N PHE A 277 7.73 6.60 -2.38
CA PHE A 277 7.84 7.79 -1.52
C PHE A 277 8.35 9.03 -2.27
N VAL A 278 9.27 8.88 -3.24
CA VAL A 278 9.65 9.98 -4.13
C VAL A 278 8.44 10.49 -4.90
N GLY A 279 7.66 9.59 -5.51
CA GLY A 279 6.43 9.96 -6.21
C GLY A 279 5.41 10.65 -5.29
N LEU A 280 5.26 10.17 -4.06
CA LEU A 280 4.39 10.79 -3.06
C LEU A 280 4.87 12.21 -2.70
N GLY A 281 6.17 12.40 -2.48
CA GLY A 281 6.76 13.70 -2.17
C GLY A 281 6.63 14.72 -3.30
N LEU A 282 6.49 14.25 -4.54
CA LEU A 282 6.20 15.07 -5.72
C LEU A 282 4.70 15.35 -5.91
N GLY A 283 3.84 14.85 -5.02
CA GLY A 283 2.39 15.10 -5.04
C GLY A 283 1.57 14.13 -5.88
N TYR A 284 2.13 12.98 -6.32
CA TYR A 284 1.43 12.03 -7.20
C TYR A 284 0.50 11.06 -6.47
N GLY A 285 0.31 11.23 -5.16
CA GLY A 285 -0.46 10.30 -4.32
C GLY A 285 -1.85 9.89 -4.84
N PRO A 286 -2.70 10.83 -5.32
CA PRO A 286 -4.02 10.50 -5.86
C PRO A 286 -4.01 10.09 -7.34
N ASP A 287 -2.88 10.25 -8.04
CA ASP A 287 -2.76 9.89 -9.46
C ASP A 287 -2.65 8.38 -9.64
N ASP A 288 -2.91 7.89 -10.85
CA ASP A 288 -2.71 6.47 -11.20
C ASP A 288 -1.24 6.08 -10.99
N ASP A 289 -1.01 4.87 -10.47
CA ASP A 289 0.34 4.36 -10.20
C ASP A 289 1.19 4.20 -11.48
N ALA A 290 0.57 4.10 -12.66
CA ALA A 290 1.24 4.21 -13.96
C ALA A 290 1.93 5.59 -14.17
N GLY A 291 1.47 6.63 -13.45
CA GLY A 291 2.04 7.96 -13.46
C GLY A 291 3.44 8.05 -12.83
N MET A 292 3.95 6.96 -12.25
CA MET A 292 5.32 6.86 -11.75
C MET A 292 6.39 7.02 -12.84
N LEU A 293 6.05 6.88 -14.14
CA LEU A 293 6.94 7.23 -15.26
C LEU A 293 7.58 8.61 -15.06
N ARG A 294 6.83 9.58 -14.50
CA ARG A 294 7.30 10.95 -14.28
C ARG A 294 8.56 11.03 -13.41
N VAL A 295 8.73 10.11 -12.45
CA VAL A 295 9.94 10.05 -11.61
C VAL A 295 11.19 9.81 -12.45
N TYR A 296 11.05 9.12 -13.58
CA TYR A 296 12.15 8.78 -14.47
C TYR A 296 12.36 9.79 -15.59
N THR A 297 11.31 10.51 -16.02
CA THR A 297 11.37 11.40 -17.19
C THR A 297 11.49 12.89 -16.86
N GLN A 298 11.21 13.32 -15.63
CA GLN A 298 11.23 14.75 -15.25
C GLN A 298 12.58 15.45 -15.37
N GLY A 299 13.68 14.69 -15.38
CA GLY A 299 15.05 15.18 -15.54
C GLY A 299 15.53 15.28 -17.00
N VAL A 300 14.77 14.74 -17.97
CA VAL A 300 15.15 14.75 -19.39
C VAL A 300 15.37 16.20 -19.84
N GLY A 301 16.54 16.47 -20.42
CA GLY A 301 16.92 17.80 -20.90
C GLY A 301 17.37 18.79 -19.82
N LYS A 302 17.30 18.45 -18.52
CA LYS A 302 17.70 19.34 -17.41
C LYS A 302 19.11 19.09 -16.87
N VAL A 303 19.75 17.99 -17.27
CA VAL A 303 21.06 17.54 -16.76
C VAL A 303 22.25 17.88 -17.67
N GLY A 304 22.02 18.73 -18.68
CA GLY A 304 23.02 19.02 -19.73
C GLY A 304 23.06 17.94 -20.82
N PRO A 305 24.01 18.05 -21.78
CA PRO A 305 24.13 17.07 -22.85
C PRO A 305 24.60 15.73 -22.28
N VAL A 306 23.82 14.68 -22.55
CA VAL A 306 24.14 13.29 -22.22
C VAL A 306 24.10 12.46 -23.50
N GLN A 307 24.98 11.47 -23.63
CA GLN A 307 25.07 10.59 -24.79
C GLN A 307 25.19 9.14 -24.32
N GLY A 308 24.32 8.28 -24.84
CA GLY A 308 24.39 6.83 -24.65
C GLY A 308 25.45 6.18 -25.55
N ALA A 309 25.86 4.96 -25.22
CA ALA A 309 26.74 4.14 -26.04
C ALA A 309 25.96 3.23 -27.02
N ALA A 310 24.68 2.96 -26.78
CA ALA A 310 23.88 2.11 -27.67
C ALA A 310 23.38 2.90 -28.90
N GLU A 311 23.86 2.53 -30.09
CA GLU A 311 23.57 3.27 -31.32
C GLU A 311 22.29 2.82 -32.03
N THR A 312 22.01 1.52 -32.08
CA THR A 312 20.85 0.96 -32.80
C THR A 312 19.65 0.74 -31.89
N ASP A 313 18.44 0.78 -32.46
CA ASP A 313 17.21 0.51 -31.73
C ASP A 313 17.18 -0.91 -31.15
N GLU A 314 17.73 -1.89 -31.86
CA GLU A 314 17.85 -3.27 -31.38
C GLU A 314 18.73 -3.36 -30.13
N ALA A 315 19.88 -2.67 -30.14
CA ALA A 315 20.79 -2.64 -28.99
C ALA A 315 20.13 -1.96 -27.79
N LYS A 316 19.43 -0.84 -28.01
CA LYS A 316 18.70 -0.10 -26.97
C LYS A 316 17.56 -0.94 -26.38
N VAL A 317 16.77 -1.62 -27.22
CA VAL A 317 15.73 -2.54 -26.75
C VAL A 317 16.33 -3.65 -25.91
N ALA A 318 17.46 -4.24 -26.33
CA ALA A 318 18.12 -5.30 -25.55
C ALA A 318 18.52 -4.85 -24.13
N LEU A 319 18.90 -3.58 -23.94
CA LEU A 319 19.17 -3.02 -22.60
C LEU A 319 17.90 -2.93 -21.74
N VAL A 320 16.78 -2.50 -22.33
CA VAL A 320 15.48 -2.45 -21.62
C VAL A 320 15.00 -3.85 -21.25
N LEU A 321 15.20 -4.83 -22.12
CA LEU A 321 14.87 -6.23 -21.83
C LEU A 321 15.74 -6.80 -20.70
N ALA A 322 17.05 -6.57 -20.74
CA ALA A 322 17.97 -7.00 -19.69
C ALA A 322 17.60 -6.40 -18.32
N LEU A 323 17.16 -5.13 -18.29
CA LEU A 323 16.65 -4.46 -17.10
C LEU A 323 15.43 -5.20 -16.52
N LEU A 324 14.42 -5.46 -17.34
CA LEU A 324 13.18 -6.15 -16.90
C LEU A 324 13.42 -7.60 -16.48
N GLU A 325 14.21 -8.37 -17.25
CA GLU A 325 14.55 -9.75 -16.93
C GLU A 325 15.18 -9.86 -15.53
N GLY A 326 16.17 -9.01 -15.23
CA GLY A 326 16.83 -8.97 -13.94
C GLY A 326 15.90 -8.62 -12.79
N ILE A 327 15.09 -7.56 -12.95
CA ILE A 327 14.13 -7.12 -11.94
C ILE A 327 13.09 -8.21 -11.66
N HIS A 328 12.51 -8.81 -12.71
CA HIS A 328 11.47 -9.83 -12.56
C HIS A 328 12.02 -11.11 -11.91
N LEU A 329 13.24 -11.54 -12.27
CA LEU A 329 13.89 -12.68 -11.65
C LEU A 329 14.13 -12.47 -10.15
N CYS A 330 14.70 -11.33 -9.76
CA CYS A 330 14.94 -11.00 -8.35
C CYS A 330 13.63 -10.84 -7.56
N SER A 331 12.59 -10.27 -8.19
CA SER A 331 11.26 -10.13 -7.57
C SER A 331 10.60 -11.50 -7.32
N ALA A 332 10.68 -12.42 -8.29
CA ALA A 332 10.19 -13.79 -8.13
C ALA A 332 10.93 -14.53 -6.99
N ALA A 333 12.25 -14.37 -6.92
CA ALA A 333 13.06 -14.93 -5.84
C ALA A 333 12.64 -14.38 -4.46
N GLU A 334 12.48 -13.07 -4.33
CA GLU A 334 12.05 -12.42 -3.09
C GLU A 334 10.66 -12.89 -2.64
N THR A 335 9.70 -12.98 -3.57
CA THR A 335 8.35 -13.47 -3.30
C THR A 335 8.34 -14.90 -2.77
N LEU A 336 9.02 -15.81 -3.45
CA LEU A 336 9.05 -17.23 -3.05
C LEU A 336 9.82 -17.44 -1.76
N ALA A 337 10.91 -16.69 -1.55
CA ALA A 337 11.65 -16.68 -0.29
C ALA A 337 10.77 -16.20 0.88
N PHE A 338 10.02 -15.12 0.68
CA PHE A 338 9.19 -14.56 1.73
C PHE A 338 8.02 -15.50 2.05
N ALA A 339 7.41 -16.11 1.03
CA ALA A 339 6.35 -17.10 1.18
C ALA A 339 6.82 -18.33 1.99
N ASP A 340 8.02 -18.85 1.71
CA ASP A 340 8.61 -19.98 2.46
C ASP A 340 8.87 -19.59 3.93
N PHE A 341 9.37 -18.37 4.12
CA PHE A 341 9.65 -17.82 5.44
C PHE A 341 8.37 -17.71 6.28
N VAL A 342 7.26 -17.25 5.69
CA VAL A 342 5.95 -17.16 6.37
C VAL A 342 5.13 -18.47 6.35
N LYS A 343 5.73 -19.58 5.89
CA LYS A 343 5.16 -20.93 5.93
C LYS A 343 3.88 -21.12 5.11
N LEU A 344 3.80 -20.44 3.97
CA LEU A 344 2.73 -20.67 3.00
C LEU A 344 3.03 -21.90 2.14
N ASP A 345 1.97 -22.49 1.58
CA ASP A 345 2.11 -23.47 0.51
C ASP A 345 2.67 -22.79 -0.74
N LEU A 346 3.91 -23.13 -1.08
CA LEU A 346 4.62 -22.51 -2.18
C LEU A 346 4.01 -22.85 -3.55
N ASP A 347 3.37 -24.01 -3.72
CA ASP A 347 2.68 -24.35 -4.97
C ASP A 347 1.46 -23.44 -5.16
N GLN A 348 0.68 -23.26 -4.10
CA GLN A 348 -0.49 -22.38 -4.11
C GLN A 348 -0.08 -20.91 -4.35
N VAL A 349 1.01 -20.45 -3.73
CA VAL A 349 1.57 -19.11 -3.97
C VAL A 349 2.04 -18.95 -5.42
N PHE A 350 2.76 -19.94 -5.94
CA PHE A 350 3.24 -19.91 -7.33
C PHE A 350 2.06 -19.85 -8.32
N GLU A 351 1.04 -20.67 -8.11
CA GLU A 351 -0.18 -20.68 -8.93
C GLU A 351 -0.90 -19.33 -8.91
N LEU A 352 -1.14 -18.75 -7.71
CA LEU A 352 -1.74 -17.44 -7.56
C LEU A 352 -0.93 -16.36 -8.28
N CYS A 353 0.39 -16.34 -8.07
CA CYS A 353 1.27 -15.34 -8.65
C CYS A 353 1.28 -15.41 -10.18
N THR A 354 1.24 -16.61 -10.74
CA THR A 354 1.23 -16.85 -12.19
C THR A 354 -0.11 -16.44 -12.83
N ASN A 355 -1.23 -16.70 -12.16
CA ASN A 355 -2.57 -16.53 -12.72
C ASN A 355 -3.31 -15.24 -12.29
N ALA A 356 -2.59 -14.32 -11.66
CA ALA A 356 -3.09 -13.04 -11.19
C ALA A 356 -2.08 -11.90 -11.43
N ALA A 357 -2.17 -10.84 -10.64
CA ALA A 357 -1.42 -9.60 -10.83
C ALA A 357 0.12 -9.72 -10.65
N GLY A 358 0.64 -10.92 -10.37
CA GLY A 358 2.08 -11.17 -10.22
C GLY A 358 2.74 -11.80 -11.45
N GLY A 359 1.96 -12.17 -12.47
CA GLY A 359 2.44 -13.01 -13.57
C GLY A 359 3.55 -12.34 -14.38
N SER A 360 4.58 -13.09 -14.74
CA SER A 360 5.64 -12.65 -15.64
C SER A 360 6.28 -13.82 -16.34
N ARG A 361 6.83 -13.61 -17.54
CA ARG A 361 7.52 -14.68 -18.29
C ARG A 361 8.70 -15.25 -17.50
N MET A 362 9.42 -14.40 -16.77
CA MET A 362 10.50 -14.84 -15.88
C MET A 362 9.99 -15.75 -14.75
N LEU A 363 8.86 -15.43 -14.13
CA LEU A 363 8.25 -16.29 -13.11
C LEU A 363 7.79 -17.62 -13.72
N ASP A 364 7.09 -17.61 -14.85
CA ASP A 364 6.60 -18.82 -15.51
C ASP A 364 7.75 -19.77 -15.87
N ARG A 365 8.83 -19.20 -16.43
CA ARG A 365 9.97 -19.96 -16.96
C ARG A 365 10.91 -20.45 -15.86
N PHE A 366 11.19 -19.62 -14.86
CA PHE A 366 12.23 -19.90 -13.86
C PHE A 366 11.72 -20.15 -12.45
N GLY A 367 10.47 -19.77 -12.16
CA GLY A 367 9.81 -20.03 -10.89
C GLY A 367 9.83 -21.49 -10.46
N PRO A 368 9.54 -22.48 -11.32
CA PRO A 368 9.62 -23.90 -10.92
C PRO A 368 11.00 -24.32 -10.42
N GLY A 369 12.08 -23.80 -11.04
CA GLY A 369 13.45 -24.06 -10.59
C GLY A 369 13.77 -23.40 -9.24
N ILE A 370 13.30 -22.18 -9.02
CA ILE A 370 13.43 -21.46 -7.75
C ILE A 370 12.63 -22.18 -6.65
N LEU A 371 11.41 -22.64 -6.96
CA LEU A 371 10.53 -23.38 -6.08
C LEU A 371 11.17 -24.68 -5.58
N ALA A 372 11.72 -25.47 -6.52
CA ALA A 372 12.45 -26.69 -6.21
C ALA A 372 13.67 -26.41 -5.31
N ALA A 373 14.36 -25.28 -5.53
CA ALA A 373 15.49 -24.87 -4.70
C ALA A 373 15.08 -24.52 -3.27
N PHE A 374 13.92 -23.88 -3.04
CA PHE A 374 13.39 -23.65 -1.70
C PHE A 374 12.94 -24.94 -1.02
N LYS A 375 12.17 -25.79 -1.72
CA LYS A 375 11.62 -27.05 -1.18
C LYS A 375 12.69 -28.06 -0.78
N SER A 376 13.78 -28.17 -1.55
CA SER A 376 14.83 -29.16 -1.29
C SER A 376 15.73 -28.80 -0.11
N GLY A 377 15.77 -27.54 0.34
CA GLY A 377 16.61 -27.08 1.47
C GLY A 377 18.13 -27.17 1.24
N VAL A 378 18.58 -27.89 0.21
CA VAL A 378 19.99 -28.01 -0.15
C VAL A 378 20.34 -26.83 -1.05
N ALA A 379 21.35 -26.02 -0.67
CA ALA A 379 22.20 -25.43 -1.70
C ALA A 379 22.91 -26.60 -2.37
N ALA A 380 22.24 -27.31 -3.29
CA ALA A 380 22.81 -28.49 -3.91
C ALA A 380 24.19 -28.09 -4.45
N LYS A 381 25.23 -28.80 -4.04
CA LYS A 381 26.53 -28.69 -4.70
C LYS A 381 26.26 -29.10 -6.15
N GLY A 382 26.53 -28.21 -7.11
CA GLY A 382 26.22 -28.40 -8.53
C GLY A 382 24.95 -27.68 -8.96
N TRP A 383 25.05 -26.37 -9.24
CA TRP A 383 24.09 -25.65 -10.09
C TRP A 383 24.75 -25.26 -11.42
N GLU A 384 25.68 -26.09 -11.88
CA GLU A 384 26.23 -26.03 -13.23
C GLU A 384 25.10 -26.32 -14.20
N THR A 385 24.85 -25.38 -15.09
CA THR A 385 23.82 -25.52 -16.12
C THR A 385 24.27 -26.55 -17.16
N GLU A 386 23.43 -27.56 -17.43
CA GLU A 386 23.44 -28.21 -18.74
C GLU A 386 23.22 -27.15 -19.84
N ALA A 387 23.75 -27.38 -21.05
CA ALA A 387 23.60 -26.46 -22.16
C ALA A 387 22.10 -26.17 -22.44
N GLY A 388 21.68 -24.91 -22.32
CA GLY A 388 20.27 -24.48 -22.53
C GLY A 388 19.56 -23.94 -21.30
N VAL A 389 20.15 -24.02 -20.10
CA VAL A 389 19.60 -23.43 -18.87
C VAL A 389 20.06 -21.97 -18.72
N TYR A 390 19.17 -21.10 -18.22
CA TYR A 390 19.42 -19.66 -18.03
C TYR A 390 20.63 -19.39 -17.13
N ASP A 391 21.56 -18.58 -17.64
CA ASP A 391 22.81 -18.23 -16.97
C ASP A 391 22.65 -16.89 -16.25
N VAL A 392 22.57 -16.95 -14.92
CA VAL A 392 22.44 -15.77 -14.04
C VAL A 392 23.67 -14.87 -14.12
N THR A 393 24.86 -15.41 -14.39
CA THR A 393 26.07 -14.60 -14.56
C THR A 393 25.98 -13.77 -15.83
N ALA A 394 25.60 -14.39 -16.96
CA ALA A 394 25.36 -13.68 -18.21
C ALA A 394 24.20 -12.67 -18.10
N ALA A 395 23.15 -12.99 -17.34
CA ALA A 395 22.07 -12.04 -17.04
C ALA A 395 22.56 -10.84 -16.23
N ALA A 396 23.42 -11.05 -15.23
CA ALA A 396 24.02 -9.98 -14.44
C ALA A 396 24.92 -9.08 -15.31
N ASP A 397 25.65 -9.64 -16.27
CA ASP A 397 26.48 -8.86 -17.21
C ASP A 397 25.63 -8.03 -18.17
N ARG A 398 24.55 -8.59 -18.72
CA ARG A 398 23.59 -7.84 -19.55
C ARG A 398 22.91 -6.72 -18.75
N LEU A 399 22.52 -7.00 -17.51
CA LEU A 399 21.93 -6.00 -16.61
C LEU A 399 22.94 -4.91 -16.22
N GLN A 400 24.22 -5.27 -16.01
CA GLN A 400 25.29 -4.29 -15.78
C GLN A 400 25.38 -3.30 -16.94
N ALA A 401 25.37 -3.80 -18.18
CA ALA A 401 25.41 -2.93 -19.35
C ALA A 401 24.21 -1.95 -19.40
N ALA A 402 23.01 -2.40 -19.02
CA ALA A 402 21.84 -1.53 -18.90
C ALA A 402 22.00 -0.47 -17.80
N VAL A 403 22.53 -0.85 -16.64
CA VAL A 403 22.79 0.09 -15.53
C VAL A 403 23.85 1.12 -15.90
N ASP A 404 24.94 0.70 -16.54
CA ASP A 404 26.01 1.59 -17.00
C ASP A 404 25.47 2.59 -18.03
N GLU A 405 24.62 2.14 -18.95
CA GLU A 405 24.00 3.00 -19.94
C GLU A 405 23.04 4.02 -19.30
N ALA A 406 22.18 3.61 -18.37
CA ALA A 406 21.31 4.53 -17.66
C ALA A 406 22.12 5.58 -16.86
N GLN A 407 23.26 5.19 -16.27
CA GLN A 407 24.17 6.12 -15.61
C GLN A 407 24.82 7.13 -16.57
N ARG A 408 25.16 6.72 -17.80
CA ARG A 408 25.61 7.65 -18.85
C ARG A 408 24.52 8.67 -19.19
N LEU A 409 23.28 8.20 -19.29
CA LEU A 409 22.09 9.01 -19.59
C LEU A 409 21.57 9.82 -18.38
N LYS A 410 22.19 9.68 -17.20
CA LYS A 410 21.76 10.33 -15.95
C LYS A 410 20.33 10.00 -15.55
N MET A 411 19.87 8.80 -15.91
CA MET A 411 18.58 8.29 -15.49
C MET A 411 18.71 7.49 -14.19
N PRO A 412 17.86 7.74 -13.17
CA PRO A 412 17.84 6.90 -11.98
C PRO A 412 17.24 5.53 -12.29
N LEU A 413 17.86 4.46 -11.79
CA LEU A 413 17.31 3.11 -11.76
C LEU A 413 17.20 2.64 -10.31
N PHE A 414 15.98 2.60 -9.76
CA PHE A 414 15.76 2.16 -8.38
C PHE A 414 15.82 0.64 -8.30
N LEU A 415 15.10 -0.04 -9.20
CA LEU A 415 15.00 -1.49 -9.19
C LEU A 415 16.14 -2.16 -9.95
N GLY A 416 16.56 -1.59 -11.09
CA GLY A 416 17.63 -2.16 -11.92
C GLY A 416 18.96 -2.27 -11.17
N THR A 417 19.38 -1.20 -10.48
CA THR A 417 20.59 -1.22 -9.66
C THR A 417 20.46 -2.20 -8.48
N GLN A 418 19.28 -2.30 -7.87
CA GLN A 418 19.08 -3.23 -6.77
C GLN A 418 19.11 -4.70 -7.23
N ALA A 419 18.45 -5.01 -8.35
CA ALA A 419 18.49 -6.33 -8.96
C ALA A 419 19.94 -6.73 -9.31
N LEU A 420 20.73 -5.82 -9.88
CA LEU A 420 22.13 -6.06 -10.20
C LEU A 420 22.96 -6.42 -8.96
N ASN A 421 22.78 -5.67 -7.86
CA ASN A 421 23.46 -5.95 -6.59
C ASN A 421 23.11 -7.35 -6.08
N LEU A 422 21.84 -7.76 -6.17
CA LEU A 422 21.39 -9.07 -5.75
C LEU A 422 21.95 -10.20 -6.63
N LEU A 423 21.91 -10.04 -7.95
CA LEU A 423 22.47 -11.03 -8.88
C LEU A 423 23.98 -11.19 -8.67
N ARG A 424 24.74 -10.10 -8.54
CA ARG A 424 26.18 -10.15 -8.24
C ARG A 424 26.47 -10.79 -6.89
N THR A 425 25.62 -10.55 -5.90
CA THR A 425 25.77 -11.19 -4.58
C THR A 425 25.50 -12.69 -4.67
N ALA A 426 24.50 -13.11 -5.45
CA ALA A 426 24.19 -14.53 -5.66
C ALA A 426 25.29 -15.29 -6.41
N THR A 427 26.02 -14.62 -7.32
CA THR A 427 27.08 -15.23 -8.15
C THR A 427 28.47 -15.12 -7.54
N ARG A 428 28.70 -14.28 -6.52
CA ARG A 428 30.02 -14.10 -5.86
C ARG A 428 30.69 -15.38 -5.37
N SER A 429 29.91 -16.40 -5.00
CA SER A 429 30.41 -17.66 -4.45
C SER A 429 30.29 -18.84 -5.44
N LEU A 430 30.13 -18.57 -6.73
CA LEU A 430 29.93 -19.58 -7.77
C LEU A 430 31.14 -19.59 -8.71
N ASP A 431 31.86 -20.71 -8.77
CA ASP A 431 32.91 -20.95 -9.76
C ASP A 431 32.26 -21.47 -11.05
N GLY A 432 31.62 -20.61 -11.86
CA GLY A 432 31.08 -20.97 -13.18
C GLY A 432 29.68 -20.44 -13.51
N LYS A 433 29.04 -21.05 -14.53
CA LYS A 433 27.67 -20.73 -14.97
C LYS A 433 26.66 -21.11 -13.88
N ALA A 434 25.68 -20.24 -13.66
CA ALA A 434 24.74 -20.36 -12.56
C ALA A 434 23.30 -20.42 -13.07
N SER A 435 22.54 -21.45 -12.69
CA SER A 435 21.11 -21.53 -13.04
C SER A 435 20.28 -20.46 -12.31
N ALA A 436 19.05 -20.20 -12.79
CA ALA A 436 18.12 -19.27 -12.15
C ALA A 436 17.87 -19.56 -10.65
N GLY A 437 18.01 -20.82 -10.20
CA GLY A 437 17.89 -21.20 -8.79
C GLY A 437 18.98 -20.62 -7.87
N ALA A 438 20.08 -20.11 -8.44
CA ALA A 438 21.15 -19.48 -7.67
C ALA A 438 20.68 -18.26 -6.86
N VAL A 439 19.58 -17.62 -7.24
CA VAL A 439 18.97 -16.49 -6.50
C VAL A 439 18.58 -16.84 -5.06
N VAL A 440 18.38 -18.13 -4.73
CA VAL A 440 18.16 -18.59 -3.35
C VAL A 440 19.38 -18.37 -2.45
N LYS A 441 20.56 -18.14 -3.03
CA LYS A 441 21.79 -17.82 -2.29
C LYS A 441 21.89 -16.35 -1.86
N ILE A 442 20.94 -15.50 -2.29
CA ILE A 442 20.88 -14.11 -1.82
C ILE A 442 20.80 -14.11 -0.29
N PRO A 443 21.75 -13.46 0.41
CA PRO A 443 21.74 -13.35 1.86
C PRO A 443 20.40 -12.77 2.35
N GLY A 444 19.78 -13.44 3.31
CA GLY A 444 18.46 -13.08 3.84
C GLY A 444 17.27 -13.80 3.19
N PHE A 445 17.44 -14.46 2.04
CA PHE A 445 16.36 -15.27 1.42
C PHE A 445 16.27 -16.69 1.97
N ARG A 446 17.25 -17.12 2.79
CA ARG A 446 17.14 -18.33 3.60
C ARG A 446 16.66 -17.97 4.98
N ALA A 447 15.61 -18.65 5.45
CA ALA A 447 15.35 -18.75 6.87
C ALA A 447 16.61 -19.37 7.52
N GLY A 448 17.28 -18.62 8.40
CA GLY A 448 18.46 -19.12 9.08
C GLY A 448 18.14 -20.46 9.75
N THR A 449 18.97 -21.47 9.52
CA THR A 449 18.99 -22.73 10.30
C THR A 449 19.49 -22.52 11.74
N SER A 450 19.31 -21.33 12.32
CA SER A 450 19.62 -21.09 13.73
C SER A 450 18.42 -21.48 14.60
N SER A 451 18.14 -22.78 14.67
CA SER A 451 17.54 -23.36 15.85
C SER A 451 18.58 -23.30 16.98
N SER A 452 18.40 -22.32 17.86
CA SER A 452 18.94 -22.15 19.23
C SER A 452 19.50 -20.75 19.45
N SER A 453 18.96 -20.07 20.46
CA SER A 453 19.44 -18.81 21.09
C SER A 453 18.94 -17.43 20.64
N LEU A 454 17.85 -17.31 19.87
CA LEU A 454 17.15 -16.02 19.84
C LEU A 454 16.22 -15.91 21.05
N ALA A 455 16.77 -15.36 22.13
CA ALA A 455 16.04 -14.93 23.30
C ALA A 455 14.75 -14.20 22.89
N THR A 456 13.64 -14.61 23.50
CA THR A 456 12.38 -13.88 23.52
C THR A 456 12.67 -12.41 23.86
N VAL A 457 12.48 -11.53 22.88
CA VAL A 457 12.36 -10.11 23.18
C VAL A 457 11.06 -9.97 23.96
N PRO A 458 11.04 -9.39 25.17
CA PRO A 458 9.80 -9.18 25.89
C PRO A 458 8.86 -8.36 25.01
N GLU A 459 7.61 -8.81 24.87
CA GLU A 459 6.53 -7.99 24.34
C GLU A 459 6.53 -6.66 25.10
N TYR A 460 6.84 -5.57 24.40
CA TYR A 460 6.59 -4.24 24.91
C TYR A 460 5.09 -3.98 24.77
N LEU A 461 4.30 -4.59 25.65
CA LEU A 461 2.94 -4.17 25.90
C LEU A 461 3.03 -2.73 26.45
N PRO A 462 2.39 -1.73 25.81
CA PRO A 462 2.32 -0.41 26.40
C PRO A 462 1.53 -0.53 27.70
N SER A 463 2.22 -0.40 28.83
CA SER A 463 1.59 -0.25 30.14
C SER A 463 0.70 0.99 30.15
N HIS A 464 -0.30 0.98 31.02
CA HIS A 464 -1.46 1.89 31.15
C HIS A 464 -1.22 3.42 31.26
N ASN A 465 -0.14 3.98 30.70
CA ASN A 465 0.17 5.41 30.74
C ASN A 465 0.22 6.09 29.35
N THR A 466 -0.28 5.45 28.29
CA THR A 466 -0.37 6.05 26.95
C THR A 466 -1.37 7.20 26.84
N ALA A 467 -2.36 7.29 27.75
CA ALA A 467 -3.32 8.40 27.78
C ALA A 467 -2.63 9.75 28.09
N ALA A 468 -1.71 9.79 29.05
CA ALA A 468 -1.00 11.03 29.42
C ALA A 468 0.00 11.49 28.35
N ALA A 469 0.61 10.54 27.62
CA ALA A 469 1.52 10.84 26.52
C ALA A 469 0.77 11.36 25.28
N MET A 470 -0.43 10.85 25.01
CA MET A 470 -1.28 11.36 23.93
C MET A 470 -1.85 12.75 24.24
N GLU A 471 -2.26 13.03 25.47
CA GLU A 471 -2.73 14.36 25.87
C GLU A 471 -1.63 15.44 25.74
N GLY A 472 -0.39 15.11 26.10
CA GLY A 472 0.76 16.01 25.90
C GLY A 472 1.07 16.28 24.42
N PHE A 473 0.88 15.28 23.55
CA PHE A 473 1.09 15.42 22.11
C PHE A 473 0.01 16.30 21.46
N PHE A 474 -1.26 16.15 21.86
CA PHE A 474 -2.34 17.03 21.39
C PHE A 474 -2.17 18.48 21.83
N ALA A 475 -1.66 18.71 23.05
CA ALA A 475 -1.38 20.05 23.56
C ALA A 475 -0.27 20.75 22.73
N ILE A 476 0.79 20.02 22.36
CA ILE A 476 1.88 20.55 21.53
C ILE A 476 1.40 20.86 20.11
N VAL A 477 0.60 19.99 19.49
CA VAL A 477 0.04 20.22 18.15
C VAL A 477 -0.92 21.42 18.14
N HIS A 478 -1.72 21.60 19.19
CA HIS A 478 -2.59 22.77 19.32
C HIS A 478 -1.80 24.07 19.53
N LEU A 479 -0.73 24.04 20.34
CA LEU A 479 0.14 25.21 20.54
C LEU A 479 0.84 25.61 19.23
N CYS A 480 1.34 24.64 18.46
CA CYS A 480 1.96 24.88 17.16
C CYS A 480 0.98 25.49 16.15
N ARG A 481 -0.29 25.05 16.14
CA ARG A 481 -1.33 25.67 15.30
C ARG A 481 -1.65 27.10 15.71
N ILE A 482 -1.73 27.39 17.01
CA ILE A 482 -1.97 28.74 17.52
C ILE A 482 -0.80 29.67 17.15
N ILE A 483 0.45 29.18 17.28
CA ILE A 483 1.66 29.92 16.90
C ILE A 483 1.69 30.18 15.39
N SER A 484 1.27 29.22 14.56
CA SER A 484 1.18 29.41 13.10
C SER A 484 0.12 30.44 12.71
N TYR A 485 -1.06 30.40 13.34
CA TYR A 485 -2.12 31.40 13.13
C TYR A 485 -1.72 32.80 13.61
N LEU A 486 -0.96 32.90 14.71
CA LEU A 486 -0.41 34.17 15.18
C LEU A 486 0.69 34.70 14.24
N LYS A 487 1.49 33.81 13.65
CA LYS A 487 2.49 34.19 12.64
C LYS A 487 1.82 34.76 11.39
N ASP A 488 0.82 34.08 10.85
CA ASP A 488 0.09 34.51 9.65
C ASP A 488 -0.74 35.79 9.90
N TRP A 489 -1.17 36.03 11.14
CA TRP A 489 -1.80 37.29 11.54
C TRP A 489 -0.81 38.45 11.67
N LEU A 490 0.44 38.18 12.08
CA LEU A 490 1.49 39.18 12.23
C LEU A 490 2.22 39.52 10.92
N SER A 491 2.16 38.66 9.90
CA SER A 491 2.85 38.86 8.60
C SER A 491 1.96 39.43 7.48
N GLY A 492 0.75 39.92 7.81
CA GLY A 492 -0.14 40.55 6.84
C GLY A 492 0.22 41.99 6.52
N ASP A 493 1.25 42.21 5.70
CA ASP A 493 1.52 43.52 5.07
C ASP A 493 0.65 43.69 3.82
N GLY A 494 -0.35 44.57 3.92
CA GLY A 494 -0.93 45.25 2.77
C GLY A 494 -0.36 46.66 2.67
N CYS A 495 0.68 46.86 1.85
CA CYS A 495 1.00 48.17 1.26
C CYS A 495 1.91 48.02 0.03
N SER A 496 1.50 48.67 -1.04
CA SER A 496 2.16 48.81 -2.34
C SER A 496 3.46 49.60 -2.25
N SER A 497 4.47 49.18 -3.03
CA SER A 497 5.72 49.92 -3.30
C SER A 497 5.48 51.17 -4.15
N ASP A 498 5.89 52.36 -3.68
CA ASP A 498 7.12 53.10 -4.07
C ASP A 498 7.07 54.59 -3.54
N PRO A 499 8.15 55.40 -3.57
CA PRO A 499 8.98 55.71 -2.40
C PRO A 499 9.08 57.22 -2.06
N GLY A 500 9.48 57.57 -0.82
CA GLY A 500 9.85 58.96 -0.50
C GLY A 500 10.06 59.28 0.98
N ASP A 501 11.32 59.49 1.32
CA ASP A 501 11.86 60.34 2.39
C ASP A 501 11.65 60.02 3.89
N ALA A 502 12.77 59.61 4.49
CA ALA A 502 13.43 60.16 5.66
C ALA A 502 12.70 60.34 7.02
N THR A 503 13.40 59.83 8.03
CA THR A 503 13.52 60.23 9.45
C THR A 503 12.86 59.37 10.53
N GLN A 504 13.67 59.21 11.58
CA GLN A 504 13.60 58.33 12.75
C GLN A 504 12.80 58.98 13.91
N PRO A 505 12.63 58.33 15.09
CA PRO A 505 11.33 58.10 15.72
C PRO A 505 11.04 59.02 16.92
N SER A 506 9.77 59.08 17.35
CA SER A 506 9.45 59.53 18.72
C SER A 506 8.20 58.86 19.29
N ILE A 507 8.42 58.20 20.43
CA ILE A 507 7.45 57.75 21.42
C ILE A 507 6.86 58.97 22.15
N CYS A 508 5.54 59.08 22.27
CA CYS A 508 4.82 59.46 23.51
C CYS A 508 3.33 59.75 23.27
N GLY A 509 2.50 59.34 24.24
CA GLY A 509 1.40 60.20 24.71
C GLY A 509 -0.02 59.73 24.38
N ALA A 510 -0.62 58.99 25.31
CA ALA A 510 -2.06 58.85 25.41
C ALA A 510 -2.71 60.19 25.79
N GLN A 511 -3.77 60.60 25.10
CA GLN A 511 -4.92 61.33 25.66
C GLN A 511 -6.06 61.35 24.64
N GLY A 512 -7.27 61.04 25.10
CA GLY A 512 -8.44 60.80 24.27
C GLY A 512 -9.17 62.06 23.81
N SER A 513 -9.99 61.90 22.78
CA SER A 513 -11.29 62.57 22.67
C SER A 513 -12.16 61.83 21.65
N GLU A 514 -13.44 61.69 22.00
CA GLU A 514 -14.48 61.15 21.14
C GLU A 514 -14.75 62.06 19.94
N ARG A 515 -14.81 61.47 18.75
CA ARG A 515 -15.81 61.68 17.66
C ARG A 515 -15.25 61.07 16.38
N ASP A 516 -15.71 59.89 15.97
CA ASP A 516 -16.65 59.83 14.85
C ASP A 516 -17.22 58.42 14.61
N LYS A 517 -18.45 58.44 14.11
CA LYS A 517 -19.36 57.33 13.96
C LYS A 517 -19.11 56.55 12.65
N LYS A 518 -19.41 55.23 12.74
CA LYS A 518 -19.87 54.30 11.67
C LYS A 518 -18.82 53.66 10.75
N GLN A 519 -18.42 52.43 11.12
CA GLN A 519 -18.78 51.24 10.34
C GLN A 519 -18.76 50.02 11.25
N ASN A 520 -19.95 49.54 11.59
CA ASN A 520 -20.16 48.35 12.42
C ASN A 520 -20.18 47.14 11.48
N ASP A 521 -19.13 46.32 11.50
CA ASP A 521 -19.12 45.01 10.84
C ASP A 521 -19.69 43.94 11.81
N PRO A 522 -20.88 43.36 11.55
CA PRO A 522 -21.49 42.36 12.43
C PRO A 522 -20.72 41.04 12.50
N GLY A 523 -19.71 40.82 11.64
CA GLY A 523 -18.94 39.58 11.56
C GLY A 523 -17.83 39.43 12.62
N ARG A 524 -17.32 40.53 13.19
CA ARG A 524 -16.15 40.48 14.10
C ARG A 524 -16.50 40.30 15.58
N SER A 525 -17.70 40.74 15.99
CA SER A 525 -18.15 40.64 17.39
C SER A 525 -18.60 39.23 17.80
N ARG A 526 -19.12 38.42 16.87
CA ARG A 526 -19.53 37.02 17.16
C ARG A 526 -18.32 36.10 17.36
N THR A 527 -17.22 36.34 16.65
CA THR A 527 -16.00 35.53 16.73
C THR A 527 -15.23 35.77 18.04
N CYS A 528 -15.20 37.01 18.55
CA CYS A 528 -14.63 37.33 19.87
C CYS A 528 -15.40 36.66 21.03
N SER A 529 -16.74 36.60 20.94
CA SER A 529 -17.56 35.96 21.98
C SER A 529 -17.41 34.44 22.00
N LEU A 530 -17.24 33.80 20.84
CA LEU A 530 -17.02 32.35 20.73
C LEU A 530 -15.62 31.94 21.21
N LEU A 531 -14.59 32.68 20.84
CA LEU A 531 -13.20 32.42 21.27
C LEU A 531 -12.99 32.61 22.77
N MET A 532 -13.60 33.63 23.38
CA MET A 532 -13.53 33.83 24.84
C MET A 532 -14.33 32.76 25.62
N THR A 533 -15.40 32.22 25.02
CA THR A 533 -16.19 31.13 25.63
C THR A 533 -15.45 29.78 25.56
N GLU A 534 -14.71 29.51 24.48
CA GLU A 534 -13.84 28.32 24.40
C GLU A 534 -12.59 28.45 25.27
N PHE A 535 -12.02 29.65 25.38
CA PHE A 535 -10.87 29.91 26.27
C PHE A 535 -11.26 29.74 27.75
N ASN A 536 -12.43 30.24 28.17
CA ASN A 536 -12.92 30.01 29.53
C ASN A 536 -13.34 28.57 29.80
N ARG A 537 -13.94 27.86 28.83
CA ARG A 537 -14.27 26.42 28.97
C ARG A 537 -13.05 25.53 29.09
N SER A 538 -11.91 25.91 28.50
CA SER A 538 -10.65 25.18 28.66
C SER A 538 -10.01 25.44 30.03
N GLN A 539 -10.03 26.68 30.54
CA GLN A 539 -9.55 27.02 31.89
C GLN A 539 -10.28 26.25 33.01
N THR A 540 -11.61 26.09 32.94
CA THR A 540 -12.37 25.39 33.99
C THR A 540 -12.10 23.87 34.02
N ARG A 541 -11.69 23.26 32.90
CA ARG A 541 -11.30 21.83 32.85
C ARG A 541 -9.89 21.57 33.38
N TYR A 542 -9.01 22.57 33.33
CA TYR A 542 -7.63 22.45 33.80
C TYR A 542 -7.45 22.70 35.31
N HIS A 543 -8.46 23.22 36.01
CA HIS A 543 -8.37 23.50 37.45
C HIS A 543 -8.75 22.34 38.38
N TYR A 544 -9.21 21.19 37.84
CA TYR A 544 -9.58 20.01 38.65
C TYR A 544 -8.65 18.81 38.52
N ALA A 545 -7.58 18.91 37.73
CA ALA A 545 -6.55 17.87 37.64
C ALA A 545 -5.19 18.49 37.93
N THR A 546 -4.50 17.94 38.94
CA THR A 546 -3.13 18.26 39.40
C THR A 546 -2.99 19.28 40.53
N GLY A 547 -2.76 18.76 41.74
CA GLY A 547 -2.17 19.46 42.88
C GLY A 547 -0.67 19.76 42.66
N PRO A 548 0.03 20.27 43.69
CA PRO A 548 1.11 21.25 43.52
C PRO A 548 2.46 20.61 43.19
N LEU A 549 2.79 20.53 41.90
CA LEU A 549 4.17 20.32 41.42
C LEU A 549 4.47 21.23 40.22
N LYS A 550 4.23 22.53 40.40
CA LYS A 550 4.87 23.60 39.60
C LYS A 550 5.76 24.42 40.54
N LYS A 551 7.08 24.24 40.42
CA LYS A 551 8.11 25.25 40.72
C LYS A 551 9.49 24.66 40.39
N ARG A 552 9.83 24.52 39.10
CA ARG A 552 11.24 24.49 38.64
C ARG A 552 11.51 24.54 37.14
N LEU A 553 10.52 24.55 36.24
CA LEU A 553 10.81 24.45 34.79
C LEU A 553 10.33 25.62 33.92
N ILE A 554 10.09 26.80 34.51
CA ILE A 554 9.80 28.03 33.76
C ILE A 554 10.75 29.10 34.27
N CYS A 555 12.04 28.95 33.96
CA CYS A 555 13.04 30.02 34.13
C CYS A 555 14.30 29.81 33.27
N GLN A 556 14.24 29.05 32.17
CA GLN A 556 15.41 28.80 31.32
C GLN A 556 15.16 28.92 29.80
N THR A 557 14.06 29.54 29.37
CA THR A 557 13.80 29.78 27.93
C THR A 557 12.89 30.98 27.69
N MET A 558 13.28 32.12 28.27
CA MET A 558 12.95 33.45 27.73
C MET A 558 14.22 34.07 27.20
#